data_AF-W3VEP3-F1
#
_entry.id   AF-W3VEP3-F1
#
_cell.length_a   1.000
_cell.length_b   1.000
_cell.length_c   1.000
_cell.angle_alpha   90.00
_cell.angle_beta   90.00
_cell.angle_gamma   90.00
#
_symmetry.space_group_name_H-M   'P 1'
#
loop_
_entity.id
_entity.type
_entity.pdbx_description
1 polymer ?
#
loop_
_entity_poly.entity_id
_entity_poly.type
_entity_poly.pdbx_seq_one_letter_code
_entity_poly.pdbx_strand_id
1 'polypeptide(L)'
;MLHQRAQDDGADAVLGRFMPFEPSAAPAYIFCAINLGLCFVFLFHILRKRDWYALALPTGCLVQAIGYVNKVRFHSNPTFGLYFSGDLFVQIAPVAYLAFNYILLGRIAHVLESNPSITKSKRRLVGFSPRWVKTLFVWSDVVTLLVQVAGGLMKISSDVATLGHYIGLIGIGLQLFSYIIYTSLLRRCQRSCPSLKQDEAGCGRSAIHLFRVLWLSSVFIIIRLLYRIIELAPGPDSRISASQACFYLLDALPLVFALAPYTLAWPSRVFPAISFRGRPPIPSGEDTISKLPLTHNPYQHA
;
A
#
# COMPACT_ATOMS: atom_id res chain seq x y z
N MET A 1 11.40 -3.24 -45.15
CA MET A 1 12.05 -4.57 -45.01
C MET A 1 13.33 -4.53 -44.19
N LEU A 2 14.38 -3.76 -44.56
CA LEU A 2 15.63 -3.69 -43.76
C LEU A 2 15.43 -3.06 -42.36
N HIS A 3 14.60 -2.03 -42.26
CA HIS A 3 14.28 -1.39 -40.98
C HIS A 3 13.50 -2.30 -40.03
N GLN A 4 12.75 -3.26 -40.59
CA GLN A 4 11.92 -4.20 -39.86
C GLN A 4 12.77 -5.36 -39.33
N ARG A 5 13.69 -5.90 -40.15
CA ARG A 5 14.70 -6.87 -39.72
C ARG A 5 15.60 -6.35 -38.59
N ALA A 6 16.07 -5.10 -38.67
CA ALA A 6 16.89 -4.53 -37.59
C ALA A 6 16.11 -4.33 -36.27
N GLN A 7 14.79 -4.13 -36.38
CA GLN A 7 13.89 -3.99 -35.23
C GLN A 7 13.54 -5.35 -34.62
N ASP A 8 13.41 -6.38 -35.47
CA ASP A 8 13.23 -7.78 -35.08
C ASP A 8 14.51 -8.35 -34.43
N ASP A 9 15.71 -8.08 -34.98
CA ASP A 9 16.99 -8.51 -34.38
C ASP A 9 17.23 -7.85 -33.00
N GLY A 10 16.85 -6.58 -32.86
CA GLY A 10 16.90 -5.86 -31.58
C GLY A 10 15.86 -6.34 -30.57
N ALA A 11 14.66 -6.70 -31.06
CA ALA A 11 13.60 -7.32 -30.29
C ALA A 11 14.02 -8.70 -29.75
N ASP A 12 14.61 -9.53 -30.59
CA ASP A 12 15.07 -10.88 -30.25
C ASP A 12 16.25 -10.85 -29.27
N ALA A 13 17.15 -9.88 -29.40
CA ALA A 13 18.23 -9.66 -28.44
C ALA A 13 17.71 -9.19 -27.06
N VAL A 14 16.63 -8.39 -27.02
CA VAL A 14 15.96 -7.96 -25.78
C VAL A 14 15.16 -9.11 -25.17
N LEU A 15 14.42 -9.88 -25.98
CA LEU A 15 13.67 -11.04 -25.53
C LEU A 15 14.62 -12.13 -24.99
N GLY A 16 15.66 -12.49 -25.73
CA GLY A 16 16.67 -13.47 -25.29
C GLY A 16 17.42 -13.06 -24.01
N ARG A 17 17.55 -11.74 -23.74
CA ARG A 17 18.23 -11.21 -22.55
C ARG A 17 17.33 -10.99 -21.33
N PHE A 18 16.02 -10.77 -21.54
CA PHE A 18 15.09 -10.37 -20.45
C PHE A 18 13.84 -11.25 -20.30
N MET A 19 13.45 -12.07 -21.29
CA MET A 19 12.34 -13.05 -21.19
C MET A 19 12.56 -14.28 -22.12
N PRO A 20 12.96 -15.45 -21.58
CA PRO A 20 13.19 -16.66 -22.37
C PRO A 20 11.91 -17.39 -22.85
N PHE A 21 10.71 -16.80 -22.73
CA PHE A 21 9.43 -17.44 -23.10
C PHE A 21 8.47 -16.49 -23.79
N GLU A 22 7.65 -17.03 -24.71
CA GLU A 22 6.57 -16.28 -25.37
C GLU A 22 5.64 -15.66 -24.31
N PRO A 23 5.54 -14.33 -24.26
CA PRO A 23 4.78 -13.65 -23.25
C PRO A 23 3.29 -13.81 -23.58
N SER A 24 2.51 -14.42 -22.69
CA SER A 24 1.05 -14.44 -22.84
C SER A 24 0.48 -13.11 -22.36
N ALA A 25 -0.18 -12.37 -23.25
CA ALA A 25 -0.75 -11.06 -22.89
C ALA A 25 -2.00 -11.18 -22.02
N ALA A 26 -2.67 -12.34 -22.02
CA ALA A 26 -3.96 -12.55 -21.37
C ALA A 26 -3.95 -12.27 -19.84
N PRO A 27 -2.98 -12.76 -19.03
CA PRO A 27 -2.93 -12.44 -17.61
C PRO A 27 -2.74 -10.95 -17.35
N ALA A 28 -1.90 -10.27 -18.15
CA ALA A 28 -1.65 -8.83 -17.99
C ALA A 28 -2.94 -8.00 -18.14
N TYR A 29 -3.80 -8.35 -19.10
CA TYR A 29 -5.11 -7.71 -19.27
C TYR A 29 -6.04 -7.95 -18.07
N ILE A 30 -6.09 -9.18 -17.55
CA ILE A 30 -6.93 -9.52 -16.39
C ILE A 30 -6.50 -8.71 -15.16
N PHE A 31 -5.19 -8.69 -14.85
CA PHE A 31 -4.68 -7.94 -13.71
C PHE A 31 -4.83 -6.42 -13.91
N CYS A 32 -4.69 -5.91 -15.13
CA CYS A 32 -4.98 -4.52 -15.43
C CYS A 32 -6.45 -4.18 -15.11
N ALA A 33 -7.40 -4.98 -15.60
CA ALA A 33 -8.83 -4.80 -15.37
C ALA A 33 -9.19 -4.85 -13.87
N ILE A 34 -8.61 -5.81 -13.12
CA ILE A 34 -8.81 -5.92 -11.67
C ILE A 34 -8.31 -4.66 -10.96
N ASN A 35 -7.11 -4.17 -11.29
CA ASN A 35 -6.55 -2.97 -10.65
C ASN A 35 -7.36 -1.71 -10.97
N LEU A 36 -7.85 -1.56 -12.20
CA LEU A 36 -8.75 -0.46 -12.56
C LEU A 36 -10.08 -0.55 -11.81
N GLY A 37 -10.65 -1.76 -11.67
CA GLY A 37 -11.85 -2.00 -10.87
C GLY A 37 -11.65 -1.65 -9.39
N LEU A 38 -10.55 -2.10 -8.78
CA LEU A 38 -10.18 -1.74 -7.41
C LEU A 38 -9.97 -0.23 -7.25
N CYS A 39 -9.29 0.41 -8.20
CA CYS A 39 -9.12 1.86 -8.21
C CYS A 39 -10.47 2.57 -8.18
N PHE A 40 -11.40 2.17 -9.05
CA PHE A 40 -12.73 2.77 -9.10
C PHE A 40 -13.49 2.59 -7.78
N VAL A 41 -13.47 1.39 -7.19
CA VAL A 41 -14.11 1.10 -5.90
C VAL A 41 -13.53 1.97 -4.78
N PHE A 42 -12.20 2.07 -4.69
CA PHE A 42 -11.55 2.90 -3.67
C PHE A 42 -11.83 4.39 -3.87
N LEU A 43 -11.77 4.87 -5.11
CA LEU A 43 -12.10 6.25 -5.42
C LEU A 43 -13.57 6.56 -5.05
N PHE A 44 -14.49 5.66 -5.37
CA PHE A 44 -15.90 5.78 -4.97
C PHE A 44 -16.07 5.87 -3.45
N HIS A 45 -15.39 5.03 -2.68
CA HIS A 45 -15.42 5.11 -1.21
C HIS A 45 -14.82 6.41 -0.67
N ILE A 46 -13.68 6.85 -1.21
CA ILE A 46 -13.02 8.10 -0.83
C ILE A 46 -13.91 9.29 -1.11
N LEU A 47 -14.52 9.37 -2.29
CA LEU A 47 -15.40 10.47 -2.67
C LEU A 47 -16.66 10.51 -1.81
N ARG A 48 -17.29 9.34 -1.56
CA ARG A 48 -18.52 9.26 -0.77
C ARG A 48 -18.31 9.57 0.71
N LYS A 49 -17.17 9.19 1.29
CA LYS A 49 -16.87 9.39 2.73
C LYS A 49 -15.91 10.55 3.01
N ARG A 50 -15.39 11.21 1.96
CA ARG A 50 -14.37 12.27 2.00
C ARG A 50 -13.09 11.86 2.75
N ASP A 51 -12.71 10.59 2.62
CA ASP A 51 -11.53 10.00 3.27
C ASP A 51 -10.25 10.25 2.46
N TRP A 52 -9.88 11.52 2.27
CA TRP A 52 -8.72 11.93 1.46
C TRP A 52 -7.38 11.32 1.90
N TYR A 53 -7.30 10.84 3.14
CA TYR A 53 -6.10 10.16 3.63
C TYR A 53 -5.85 8.79 2.96
N ALA A 54 -6.88 8.20 2.33
CA ALA A 54 -6.80 6.90 1.69
C ALA A 54 -6.42 6.97 0.20
N LEU A 55 -6.11 8.16 -0.33
CA LEU A 55 -5.73 8.39 -1.74
C LEU A 55 -4.55 7.53 -2.22
N ALA A 56 -3.69 7.05 -1.31
CA ALA A 56 -2.60 6.16 -1.67
C ALA A 56 -3.08 4.85 -2.32
N LEU A 57 -4.25 4.32 -1.93
CA LEU A 57 -4.79 3.08 -2.50
C LEU A 57 -5.14 3.20 -4.01
N PRO A 58 -6.03 4.12 -4.44
CA PRO A 58 -6.34 4.25 -5.87
C PRO A 58 -5.12 4.68 -6.68
N THR A 59 -4.22 5.52 -6.14
CA THR A 59 -2.98 5.88 -6.83
C THR A 59 -2.10 4.65 -7.09
N GLY A 60 -1.92 3.78 -6.08
CA GLY A 60 -1.19 2.52 -6.26
C GLY A 60 -1.81 1.63 -7.32
N CYS A 61 -3.14 1.50 -7.33
CA CYS A 61 -3.87 0.70 -8.32
C CYS A 61 -3.70 1.25 -9.75
N LEU A 62 -3.76 2.58 -9.93
CA LEU A 62 -3.55 3.22 -11.23
C LEU A 62 -2.13 3.00 -11.74
N VAL A 63 -1.13 3.23 -10.87
CA VAL A 63 0.27 3.01 -11.23
C VAL A 63 0.50 1.54 -11.61
N GLN A 64 -0.10 0.60 -10.87
CA GLN A 64 -0.01 -0.82 -11.19
C GLN A 64 -0.65 -1.16 -12.55
N ALA A 65 -1.82 -0.59 -12.84
CA ALA A 65 -2.51 -0.77 -14.12
C ALA A 65 -1.65 -0.25 -15.28
N ILE A 66 -1.03 0.92 -15.14
CA ILE A 66 -0.08 1.46 -16.14
C ILE A 66 1.10 0.51 -16.36
N GLY A 67 1.63 -0.09 -15.29
CA GLY A 67 2.67 -1.11 -15.38
C GLY A 67 2.25 -2.33 -16.21
N TYR A 68 1.03 -2.84 -16.02
CA TYR A 68 0.49 -3.93 -16.84
C TYR A 68 0.24 -3.52 -18.28
N VAL A 69 -0.23 -2.30 -18.54
CA VAL A 69 -0.37 -1.78 -19.92
C VAL A 69 0.98 -1.73 -20.62
N ASN A 70 2.05 -1.31 -19.94
CA ASN A 70 3.40 -1.32 -20.51
C ASN A 70 3.90 -2.74 -20.76
N LYS A 71 3.63 -3.68 -19.86
CA LYS A 71 3.91 -5.11 -20.08
C LYS A 71 3.16 -5.65 -21.29
N VAL A 72 1.88 -5.31 -21.50
CA VAL A 72 1.12 -5.68 -22.70
C VAL A 72 1.76 -5.08 -23.96
N ARG A 73 2.07 -3.78 -23.96
CA ARG A 73 2.71 -3.11 -25.11
C ARG A 73 4.07 -3.70 -25.46
N PHE A 74 4.82 -4.16 -24.46
CA PHE A 74 6.08 -4.85 -24.66
C PHE A 74 5.92 -6.14 -25.49
N HIS A 75 4.76 -6.81 -25.43
CA HIS A 75 4.51 -7.99 -26.27
C HIS A 75 4.46 -7.64 -27.75
N SER A 76 3.87 -6.48 -28.09
CA SER A 76 3.74 -6.04 -29.48
C SER A 76 4.99 -5.31 -29.98
N ASN A 77 5.72 -4.62 -29.10
CA ASN A 77 6.92 -3.86 -29.42
C ASN A 77 7.94 -4.02 -28.28
N PRO A 78 8.78 -5.06 -28.29
CA PRO A 78 9.69 -5.37 -27.19
C PRO A 78 10.85 -4.36 -27.16
N THR A 79 10.68 -3.32 -26.36
CA THR A 79 11.70 -2.32 -26.07
C THR A 79 12.09 -2.37 -24.60
N PHE A 80 13.37 -2.15 -24.31
CA PHE A 80 13.86 -2.12 -22.92
C PHE A 80 13.09 -1.10 -22.06
N GLY A 81 12.75 0.06 -22.62
CA GLY A 81 11.98 1.09 -21.92
C GLY A 81 10.59 0.61 -21.48
N LEU A 82 9.88 -0.17 -22.31
CA LEU A 82 8.58 -0.74 -21.95
C LEU A 82 8.70 -1.86 -20.90
N TYR A 83 9.73 -2.69 -21.01
CA TYR A 83 10.05 -3.71 -20.00
C TYR A 83 10.34 -3.07 -18.63
N PHE A 84 11.31 -2.15 -18.59
CA PHE A 84 11.76 -1.51 -17.36
C PHE A 84 10.66 -0.67 -16.71
N SER A 85 9.96 0.15 -17.50
CA SER A 85 8.85 0.96 -16.98
C SER A 85 7.69 0.09 -16.48
N GLY A 86 7.40 -1.04 -17.14
CA GLY A 86 6.40 -2.01 -16.68
C GLY A 86 6.75 -2.61 -15.33
N ASP A 87 8.00 -3.06 -15.14
CA ASP A 87 8.48 -3.57 -13.86
C ASP A 87 8.51 -2.49 -12.77
N LEU A 88 8.99 -1.30 -13.10
CA LEU A 88 9.09 -0.16 -12.19
C LEU A 88 7.72 0.27 -11.66
N PHE A 89 6.72 0.42 -12.53
CA PHE A 89 5.38 0.80 -12.09
C PHE A 89 4.72 -0.29 -11.23
N VAL A 90 4.90 -1.58 -11.58
CA VAL A 90 4.43 -2.68 -10.74
C VAL A 90 5.14 -2.71 -9.37
N GLN A 91 6.39 -2.25 -9.28
CA GLN A 91 7.13 -2.12 -8.02
C GLN A 91 6.74 -0.89 -7.19
N ILE A 92 6.32 0.23 -7.82
CA ILE A 92 5.85 1.42 -7.11
C ILE A 92 4.50 1.17 -6.40
N ALA A 93 3.60 0.41 -7.03
CA ALA A 93 2.26 0.13 -6.50
C ALA A 93 2.23 -0.34 -5.02
N PRO A 94 3.01 -1.36 -4.59
CA PRO A 94 3.03 -1.79 -3.19
C PRO A 94 3.50 -0.71 -2.22
N VAL A 95 4.37 0.23 -2.61
CA VAL A 95 4.80 1.33 -1.75
C VAL A 95 3.61 2.23 -1.38
N ALA A 96 2.68 2.43 -2.31
CA ALA A 96 1.46 3.18 -2.03
C ALA A 96 0.53 2.43 -1.05
N TYR A 97 0.44 1.10 -1.17
CA TYR A 97 -0.34 0.27 -0.25
C TYR A 97 0.26 0.23 1.16
N LEU A 98 1.60 0.18 1.24
CA LEU A 98 2.35 0.32 2.48
C LEU A 98 2.08 1.66 3.17
N ALA A 99 2.17 2.76 2.41
CA ALA A 99 1.87 4.10 2.90
C ALA A 99 0.46 4.20 3.50
N PHE A 100 -0.54 3.58 2.86
CA PHE A 100 -1.90 3.51 3.39
C PHE A 100 -1.96 2.77 4.74
N ASN A 101 -1.31 1.61 4.84
CA ASN A 101 -1.27 0.83 6.09
C ASN A 101 -0.65 1.62 7.24
N TYR A 102 0.42 2.37 6.98
CA TYR A 102 1.06 3.24 7.97
C TYR A 102 0.13 4.37 8.44
N ILE A 103 -0.58 5.01 7.52
CA ILE A 103 -1.56 6.06 7.83
C ILE A 103 -2.71 5.49 8.66
N LEU A 104 -3.23 4.32 8.27
CA LEU A 104 -4.36 3.68 8.94
C LEU A 104 -3.99 3.26 10.37
N LEU A 105 -2.83 2.63 10.58
CA LEU A 105 -2.36 2.29 11.92
C LEU A 105 -2.20 3.54 12.80
N GLY A 106 -1.63 4.62 12.26
CA GLY A 106 -1.47 5.87 12.99
C GLY A 106 -2.80 6.49 13.43
N ARG A 107 -3.85 6.37 12.60
CA ARG A 107 -5.21 6.81 12.94
C ARG A 107 -5.86 5.93 13.99
N ILE A 108 -5.77 4.61 13.87
CA ILE A 108 -6.29 3.67 14.86
C ILE A 108 -5.64 3.96 16.22
N ALA A 109 -4.31 4.09 16.26
CA ALA A 109 -3.59 4.41 17.49
C ALA A 109 -4.06 5.74 18.11
N HIS A 110 -4.23 6.78 17.29
CA HIS A 110 -4.70 8.08 17.78
C HIS A 110 -6.10 8.01 18.41
N VAL A 111 -7.04 7.33 17.75
CA VAL A 111 -8.39 7.17 18.28
C VAL A 111 -8.35 6.35 19.58
N LEU A 112 -7.59 5.26 19.64
CA LEU A 112 -7.48 4.43 20.84
C LEU A 112 -6.80 5.16 22.01
N GLU A 113 -5.84 6.04 21.75
CA GLU A 113 -5.20 6.91 22.75
C GLU A 113 -6.16 7.97 23.30
N SER A 114 -7.08 8.47 22.47
CA SER A 114 -8.08 9.46 22.90
C SER A 114 -9.23 8.86 23.72
N ASN A 115 -9.33 7.53 23.82
CA ASN A 115 -10.38 6.84 24.57
C ASN A 115 -9.85 6.29 25.91
N PRO A 116 -10.09 6.98 27.04
CA PRO A 116 -9.58 6.59 28.36
C PRO A 116 -10.14 5.26 28.88
N SER A 117 -11.30 4.80 28.39
CA SER A 117 -11.89 3.49 28.72
C SER A 117 -11.10 2.31 28.15
N ILE A 118 -10.46 2.50 26.99
CA ILE A 118 -9.76 1.43 26.25
C ILE A 118 -8.28 1.39 26.60
N THR A 119 -7.67 2.54 26.88
CA THR A 119 -6.24 2.67 27.16
C THR A 119 -6.01 3.18 28.58
N LYS A 120 -5.78 2.26 29.54
CA LYS A 120 -5.49 2.59 30.95
C LYS A 120 -4.11 3.23 31.19
N SER A 121 -3.22 3.22 30.19
CA SER A 121 -1.84 3.72 30.33
C SER A 121 -1.68 5.05 29.58
N LYS A 122 -1.19 6.11 30.23
CA LYS A 122 -0.75 7.38 29.58
C LYS A 122 0.41 7.20 28.58
N ARG A 123 0.82 5.96 28.30
CA ARG A 123 1.97 5.61 27.45
C ARG A 123 1.49 5.50 26.00
N ARG A 124 2.12 6.25 25.10
CA ARG A 124 1.82 6.25 23.66
C ARG A 124 1.86 4.81 23.11
N LEU A 125 0.78 4.34 22.47
CA LEU A 125 0.58 2.94 22.09
C LEU A 125 1.64 2.43 21.10
N VAL A 126 2.09 3.33 20.22
CA VAL A 126 3.12 3.04 19.22
C VAL A 126 4.54 3.44 19.71
N GLY A 127 4.66 4.00 20.92
CA GLY A 127 5.93 4.51 21.47
C GLY A 127 6.37 5.85 20.87
N PHE A 128 6.15 6.07 19.58
CA PHE A 128 6.45 7.32 18.86
C PHE A 128 5.18 8.01 18.38
N SER A 129 5.28 9.32 18.09
CA SER A 129 4.15 10.06 17.53
C SER A 129 3.72 9.40 16.21
N PRO A 130 2.41 9.14 15.99
CA PRO A 130 1.91 8.55 14.75
C PRO A 130 2.41 9.26 13.48
N ARG A 131 2.73 10.55 13.59
CA ARG A 131 3.29 11.36 12.49
C ARG A 131 4.72 10.97 12.12
N TRP A 132 5.53 10.54 13.09
CA TRP A 132 6.91 10.11 12.84
C TRP A 132 6.96 8.72 12.24
N VAL A 133 6.13 7.81 12.74
CA VAL A 133 6.02 6.43 12.25
C VAL A 133 5.69 6.44 10.76
N LYS A 134 4.60 7.11 10.36
CA LYS A 134 4.21 7.18 8.94
C LYS A 134 5.31 7.82 8.07
N THR A 135 5.98 8.86 8.55
CA THR A 135 6.97 9.59 7.74
C THR A 135 8.24 8.76 7.59
N LEU A 136 8.73 8.14 8.66
CA LEU A 136 9.92 7.30 8.63
C LEU A 136 9.75 6.09 7.70
N PHE A 137 8.62 5.37 7.81
CA PHE A 137 8.40 4.19 6.98
C PHE A 137 8.16 4.53 5.51
N VAL A 138 7.45 5.63 5.21
CA VAL A 138 7.30 6.09 3.82
C VAL A 138 8.65 6.48 3.22
N TRP A 139 9.50 7.22 3.95
CA TRP A 139 10.84 7.56 3.45
C TRP A 139 11.74 6.33 3.30
N SER A 140 11.62 5.36 4.22
CA SER A 140 12.30 4.06 4.08
C SER A 140 11.92 3.39 2.76
N ASP A 141 10.63 3.34 2.42
CA ASP A 141 10.15 2.70 1.19
C ASP A 141 10.54 3.49 -0.08
N VAL A 142 10.61 4.82 0.01
CA VAL A 142 11.12 5.66 -1.10
C VAL A 142 12.60 5.37 -1.35
N VAL A 143 13.41 5.29 -0.30
CA VAL A 143 14.85 4.99 -0.43
C VAL A 143 15.06 3.59 -0.98
N THR A 144 14.34 2.58 -0.49
CA THR A 144 14.47 1.21 -1.01
C THR A 144 14.02 1.09 -2.47
N LEU A 145 13.01 1.86 -2.87
CA LEU A 145 12.59 1.95 -4.27
C LEU A 145 13.67 2.58 -5.15
N LEU A 146 14.30 3.67 -4.71
CA LEU A 146 15.40 4.29 -5.46
C LEU A 146 16.58 3.34 -5.64
N VAL A 147 16.91 2.53 -4.61
CA VAL A 147 17.93 1.48 -4.70
C VAL A 147 17.53 0.42 -5.75
N GLN A 148 16.26 0.00 -5.78
CA GLN A 148 15.76 -0.95 -6.79
C GLN A 148 15.83 -0.38 -8.21
N VAL A 149 15.45 0.89 -8.39
CA VAL A 149 15.53 1.60 -9.68
C VAL A 149 16.98 1.72 -10.14
N ALA A 150 17.89 2.11 -9.25
CA ALA A 150 19.32 2.19 -9.56
C ALA A 150 19.89 0.82 -9.96
N GLY A 151 19.59 -0.23 -9.20
CA GLY A 151 19.98 -1.60 -9.51
C GLY A 151 19.43 -2.08 -10.86
N GLY A 152 18.16 -1.76 -11.15
CA GLY A 152 17.51 -2.11 -12.41
C GLY A 152 18.10 -1.38 -13.63
N LEU A 153 18.48 -0.11 -13.49
CA LEU A 153 19.15 0.65 -14.56
C LEU A 153 20.58 0.14 -14.82
N MET A 154 21.30 -0.28 -13.79
CA MET A 154 22.64 -0.86 -13.93
C MET A 154 22.65 -2.19 -14.69
N LYS A 155 21.51 -2.88 -14.81
CA LYS A 155 21.38 -4.10 -15.63
C LYS A 155 21.47 -3.83 -17.14
N ILE A 156 21.44 -2.58 -17.58
CA ILE A 156 21.54 -2.21 -19.01
C ILE A 156 22.94 -2.51 -19.56
N SER A 157 24.00 -2.15 -18.82
CA SER A 157 25.38 -2.39 -19.24
C SER A 157 25.87 -3.76 -18.78
N SER A 158 26.56 -4.48 -19.67
CA SER A 158 27.13 -5.80 -19.38
C SER A 158 28.08 -5.79 -18.17
N ASP A 159 28.88 -4.74 -18.05
CA ASP A 159 30.00 -4.67 -17.11
C ASP A 159 29.54 -4.57 -15.64
N VAL A 160 28.37 -3.95 -15.41
CA VAL A 160 27.82 -3.76 -14.05
C VAL A 160 26.46 -4.43 -13.87
N ALA A 161 26.03 -5.29 -14.79
CA ALA A 161 24.73 -5.95 -14.70
C ALA A 161 24.58 -6.84 -13.46
N THR A 162 25.62 -7.62 -13.13
CA THR A 162 25.65 -8.47 -11.94
C THR A 162 25.58 -7.64 -10.67
N LEU A 163 26.30 -6.52 -10.62
CA LEU A 163 26.27 -5.59 -9.50
C LEU A 163 24.86 -4.96 -9.36
N GLY A 164 24.27 -4.51 -10.46
CA GLY A 164 22.90 -3.98 -10.49
C GLY A 164 21.85 -4.95 -9.98
N HIS A 165 21.98 -6.24 -10.34
CA HIS A 165 21.13 -7.30 -9.83
C HIS A 165 21.19 -7.42 -8.29
N TYR A 166 22.39 -7.46 -7.69
CA TYR A 166 22.54 -7.52 -6.23
C TYR A 166 22.07 -6.23 -5.53
N ILE A 167 22.28 -5.06 -6.13
CA ILE A 167 21.76 -3.78 -5.62
C ILE A 167 20.23 -3.81 -5.57
N GLY A 168 19.58 -4.31 -6.63
CA GLY A 168 18.13 -4.50 -6.66
C GLY A 168 17.64 -5.43 -5.54
N LEU A 169 18.32 -6.57 -5.35
CA LEU A 169 18.01 -7.52 -4.27
C LEU A 169 18.15 -6.90 -2.87
N ILE A 170 19.19 -6.09 -2.63
CA ILE A 170 19.39 -5.36 -1.38
C ILE A 170 18.21 -4.41 -1.12
N GLY A 171 17.74 -3.69 -2.14
CA GLY A 171 16.58 -2.80 -2.01
C GLY A 171 15.32 -3.53 -1.53
N ILE A 172 15.03 -4.71 -2.10
CA ILE A 172 13.88 -5.54 -1.69
C ILE A 172 14.08 -6.08 -0.27
N GLY A 173 15.29 -6.51 0.08
CA GLY A 173 15.64 -6.97 1.42
C GLY A 173 15.46 -5.90 2.50
N LEU A 174 15.93 -4.67 2.23
CA LEU A 174 15.73 -3.52 3.12
C LEU A 174 14.25 -3.16 3.28
N GLN A 175 13.47 -3.27 2.20
CA GLN A 175 12.03 -3.03 2.24
C GLN A 175 11.32 -4.07 3.11
N LEU A 176 11.67 -5.36 2.99
CA LEU A 176 11.15 -6.41 3.86
C LEU A 176 11.54 -6.17 5.32
N PHE A 177 12.80 -5.84 5.60
CA PHE A 177 13.27 -5.56 6.95
C PHE A 177 12.48 -4.41 7.60
N SER A 178 12.31 -3.30 6.88
CA SER A 178 11.50 -2.15 7.32
C SER A 178 10.05 -2.56 7.61
N TYR A 179 9.47 -3.38 6.74
CA TYR A 179 8.09 -3.84 6.91
C TYR A 179 7.90 -4.80 8.10
N ILE A 180 8.89 -5.64 8.40
CA ILE A 180 8.88 -6.49 9.60
C ILE A 180 8.91 -5.64 10.89
N ILE A 181 9.67 -4.55 10.91
CA ILE A 181 9.63 -3.59 12.03
C ILE A 181 8.24 -2.98 12.17
N TYR A 182 7.61 -2.58 11.05
CA TYR A 182 6.24 -2.07 11.06
C TYR A 182 5.24 -3.09 11.65
N THR A 183 5.28 -4.36 11.22
CA THR A 183 4.36 -5.38 11.76
C THR A 183 4.60 -5.66 13.26
N SER A 184 5.82 -5.46 13.74
CA SER A 184 6.14 -5.52 15.17
C SER A 184 5.47 -4.36 15.94
N LEU A 185 5.44 -3.15 15.37
CA LEU A 185 4.71 -2.00 15.93
C LEU A 185 3.19 -2.22 15.90
N LEU A 186 2.66 -2.81 14.82
CA LEU A 186 1.25 -3.20 14.72
C LEU A 186 0.87 -4.16 15.85
N ARG A 187 1.69 -5.21 16.07
CA ARG A 187 1.50 -6.18 17.15
C ARG A 187 1.55 -5.52 18.52
N ARG A 188 2.50 -4.62 18.74
CA ARG A 188 2.64 -3.87 19.99
C ARG A 188 1.39 -3.02 20.25
N CYS A 189 0.94 -2.25 19.27
CA CYS A 189 -0.26 -1.42 19.36
C CYS A 189 -1.50 -2.26 19.73
N GLN A 190 -1.67 -3.42 19.11
CA GLN A 190 -2.78 -4.32 19.41
C GLN A 190 -2.71 -4.90 20.83
N ARG A 191 -1.53 -5.32 21.29
CA ARG A 191 -1.35 -5.88 22.65
C ARG A 191 -1.49 -4.83 23.75
N SER A 192 -1.16 -3.58 23.47
CA SER A 192 -1.28 -2.47 24.42
C SER A 192 -2.74 -2.06 24.69
N CYS A 193 -3.71 -2.63 23.99
CA CYS A 193 -5.14 -2.39 24.20
C CYS A 193 -5.87 -3.70 24.63
N PRO A 194 -5.62 -4.23 25.83
CA PRO A 194 -6.26 -5.46 26.30
C PRO A 194 -7.79 -5.31 26.49
N SER A 195 -8.26 -4.09 26.78
CA SER A 195 -9.68 -3.79 27.02
C SER A 195 -10.54 -3.73 25.75
N LEU A 196 -9.98 -3.96 24.54
CA LEU A 196 -10.73 -3.91 23.27
C LEU A 196 -11.93 -4.87 23.23
N LYS A 197 -11.88 -5.96 24.01
CA LYS A 197 -12.96 -6.97 24.07
C LYS A 197 -14.05 -6.65 25.10
N GLN A 198 -13.76 -5.78 26.06
CA GLN A 198 -14.64 -5.45 27.19
C GLN A 198 -15.33 -4.08 27.01
N ASP A 199 -15.19 -3.47 25.83
CA ASP A 199 -15.76 -2.17 25.54
C ASP A 199 -17.23 -2.29 25.09
N GLU A 200 -18.14 -1.92 25.99
CA GLU A 200 -19.60 -1.87 25.78
C GLU A 200 -19.99 -0.87 24.67
N ALA A 201 -19.16 0.14 24.39
CA ALA A 201 -19.44 1.18 23.39
C ALA A 201 -19.26 0.71 21.93
N GLY A 202 -18.85 -0.54 21.68
CA GLY A 202 -18.66 -1.11 20.34
C GLY A 202 -17.44 -0.59 19.57
N CYS A 203 -16.74 0.41 20.10
CA CYS A 203 -15.52 1.01 19.56
C CYS A 203 -14.38 -0.02 19.52
N GLY A 204 -14.23 -0.82 20.57
CA GLY A 204 -13.24 -1.90 20.64
C GLY A 204 -13.43 -3.01 19.60
N ARG A 205 -14.68 -3.40 19.32
CA ARG A 205 -15.01 -4.43 18.30
C ARG A 205 -14.64 -3.95 16.89
N SER A 206 -14.89 -2.68 16.61
CA SER A 206 -14.54 -2.01 15.35
C SER A 206 -13.03 -1.93 15.14
N ALA A 207 -12.28 -1.56 16.20
CA ALA A 207 -10.82 -1.54 16.17
C ALA A 207 -10.21 -2.94 15.97
N ILE A 208 -10.74 -3.98 16.63
CA ILE A 208 -10.31 -5.38 16.40
C ILE A 208 -10.51 -5.78 14.94
N HIS A 209 -11.65 -5.40 14.35
CA HIS A 209 -11.92 -5.73 12.95
C HIS A 209 -10.90 -5.07 12.01
N LEU A 210 -10.52 -3.81 12.26
CA LEU A 210 -9.48 -3.14 11.48
C LEU A 210 -8.08 -3.71 11.69
N PHE A 211 -7.74 -4.14 12.91
CA PHE A 211 -6.49 -4.87 13.15
C PHE A 211 -6.44 -6.18 12.36
N ARG A 212 -7.56 -6.92 12.27
CA ARG A 212 -7.63 -8.13 11.44
C ARG A 212 -7.42 -7.84 9.96
N VAL A 213 -8.07 -6.78 9.45
CA VAL A 213 -7.91 -6.32 8.06
C VAL A 213 -6.46 -5.93 7.77
N LEU A 214 -5.82 -5.17 8.67
CA LEU A 214 -4.41 -4.79 8.56
C LEU A 214 -3.47 -5.99 8.59
N TRP A 215 -3.69 -6.96 9.48
CA TRP A 215 -2.89 -8.19 9.53
C TRP A 215 -3.05 -9.02 8.27
N LEU A 216 -4.28 -9.20 7.78
CA LEU A 216 -4.56 -9.93 6.56
C LEU A 216 -3.84 -9.29 5.37
N SER A 217 -3.94 -7.95 5.23
CA SER A 217 -3.19 -7.21 4.21
C SER A 217 -1.68 -7.38 4.35
N SER A 218 -1.16 -7.32 5.58
CA SER A 218 0.28 -7.41 5.85
C SER A 218 0.86 -8.77 5.50
N VAL A 219 0.12 -9.86 5.73
CA VAL A 219 0.57 -11.22 5.38
C VAL A 219 0.79 -11.34 3.87
N PHE A 220 -0.16 -10.86 3.06
CA PHE A 220 -0.03 -10.93 1.60
C PHE A 220 1.12 -10.06 1.06
N ILE A 221 1.36 -8.89 1.66
CA ILE A 221 2.49 -8.03 1.28
C ILE A 221 3.83 -8.73 1.63
N ILE A 222 3.92 -9.40 2.78
CA ILE A 222 5.11 -10.19 3.14
C ILE A 222 5.33 -11.35 2.16
N ILE A 223 4.27 -12.07 1.79
CA ILE A 223 4.36 -13.16 0.80
C ILE A 223 4.97 -12.66 -0.51
N ARG A 224 4.51 -11.51 -1.01
CA ARG A 224 5.10 -10.87 -2.20
C ARG A 224 6.58 -10.54 -2.01
N LEU A 225 6.94 -9.90 -0.90
CA LEU A 225 8.33 -9.50 -0.63
C LEU A 225 9.26 -10.72 -0.53
N LEU A 226 8.80 -11.82 0.07
CA LEU A 226 9.54 -13.08 0.14
C LEU A 226 9.70 -13.71 -1.24
N TYR A 227 8.62 -13.76 -2.04
CA TYR A 227 8.68 -14.26 -3.41
C TYR A 227 9.71 -13.48 -4.23
N ARG A 228 9.71 -12.14 -4.13
CA ARG A 228 10.68 -11.30 -4.82
C ARG A 228 12.13 -11.57 -4.42
N ILE A 229 12.38 -11.80 -3.14
CA ILE A 229 13.72 -12.20 -2.69
C ILE A 229 14.08 -13.58 -3.26
N ILE A 230 13.18 -14.56 -3.22
CA ILE A 230 13.44 -15.92 -3.73
C ILE A 230 13.64 -15.92 -5.25
N GLU A 231 12.92 -15.07 -5.98
CA GLU A 231 13.03 -14.92 -7.43
C GLU A 231 14.37 -14.28 -7.83
N LEU A 232 14.82 -13.27 -7.08
CA LEU A 232 16.07 -12.55 -7.38
C LEU A 232 17.32 -13.16 -6.70
N ALA A 233 17.22 -13.93 -5.63
CA ALA A 233 18.38 -14.46 -4.91
C ALA A 233 19.30 -15.42 -5.70
N PRO A 234 18.80 -16.32 -6.57
CA PRO A 234 19.65 -17.31 -7.24
C PRO A 234 20.44 -16.77 -8.44
N GLY A 235 20.41 -15.45 -8.70
CA GLY A 235 21.19 -14.82 -9.77
C GLY A 235 20.47 -14.72 -11.12
N PRO A 236 21.12 -14.11 -12.13
CA PRO A 236 20.52 -13.79 -13.44
C PRO A 236 20.00 -15.01 -14.23
N ASP A 237 20.61 -16.19 -14.05
CA ASP A 237 20.36 -17.38 -14.86
C ASP A 237 19.38 -18.39 -14.21
N SER A 238 18.64 -17.96 -13.18
CA SER A 238 17.82 -18.87 -12.38
C SER A 238 16.48 -19.25 -13.05
N ARG A 239 16.19 -20.56 -13.09
CA ARG A 239 14.97 -21.16 -13.69
C ARG A 239 13.65 -20.72 -13.03
N ILE A 240 13.69 -20.12 -11.84
CA ILE A 240 12.49 -19.68 -11.09
C ILE A 240 11.97 -18.33 -11.64
N SER A 241 12.85 -17.45 -12.12
CA SER A 241 12.48 -16.24 -12.88
C SER A 241 11.81 -16.56 -14.23
N ALA A 242 11.82 -17.83 -14.64
CA ALA A 242 11.40 -18.27 -15.97
C ALA A 242 9.91 -18.67 -16.06
N SER A 243 9.18 -18.77 -14.94
CA SER A 243 7.74 -19.10 -14.96
C SER A 243 6.86 -17.86 -14.83
N GLN A 244 6.27 -17.42 -15.96
CA GLN A 244 5.28 -16.33 -15.98
C GLN A 244 4.10 -16.60 -15.02
N ALA A 245 3.71 -17.87 -14.86
CA ALA A 245 2.64 -18.26 -13.94
C ALA A 245 3.00 -17.95 -12.48
N CYS A 246 4.27 -18.18 -12.08
CA CYS A 246 4.74 -17.85 -10.73
C CYS A 246 4.71 -16.34 -10.49
N PHE A 247 5.11 -15.52 -11.47
CA PHE A 247 5.04 -14.07 -11.37
C PHE A 247 3.61 -13.59 -11.09
N TYR A 248 2.63 -14.02 -11.90
CA TYR A 248 1.26 -13.56 -11.69
C TYR A 248 0.62 -14.12 -10.41
N LEU A 249 0.90 -15.39 -10.06
CA LEU A 249 0.31 -16.04 -8.89
C LEU A 249 0.94 -15.60 -7.57
N LEU A 250 2.24 -15.28 -7.54
CA LEU A 250 3.00 -15.02 -6.31
C LEU A 250 3.46 -13.57 -6.18
N ASP A 251 3.37 -12.75 -7.23
CA ASP A 251 3.66 -11.31 -7.17
C ASP A 251 2.39 -10.45 -7.29
N ALA A 252 1.59 -10.68 -8.32
CA ALA A 252 0.41 -9.85 -8.62
C ALA A 252 -0.80 -10.20 -7.75
N LEU A 253 -1.10 -11.49 -7.62
CA LEU A 253 -2.27 -11.98 -6.90
C LEU A 253 -2.24 -11.67 -5.39
N PRO A 254 -1.10 -11.78 -4.66
CA PRO A 254 -1.05 -11.38 -3.27
C PRO A 254 -1.43 -9.91 -3.06
N LEU A 255 -1.07 -9.00 -3.98
CA LEU A 255 -1.47 -7.60 -3.86
C LEU A 255 -2.98 -7.41 -3.98
N VAL A 256 -3.63 -8.12 -4.91
CA VAL A 256 -5.10 -8.10 -5.03
C VAL A 256 -5.74 -8.57 -3.73
N PHE A 257 -5.24 -9.66 -3.14
CA PHE A 257 -5.72 -10.15 -1.85
C PHE A 257 -5.36 -9.23 -0.67
N ALA A 258 -4.27 -8.48 -0.75
CA ALA A 258 -3.92 -7.48 0.26
C ALA A 258 -4.90 -6.30 0.25
N LEU A 259 -5.52 -6.02 -0.90
CA LEU A 259 -6.45 -4.92 -1.13
C LEU A 259 -7.92 -5.29 -0.92
N ALA A 260 -8.31 -6.53 -1.24
CA ALA A 260 -9.68 -7.01 -1.13
C ALA A 260 -10.34 -6.78 0.25
N PRO A 261 -9.63 -6.93 1.39
CA PRO A 261 -10.20 -6.61 2.70
C PRO A 261 -10.67 -5.16 2.83
N TYR A 262 -10.00 -4.21 2.16
CA TYR A 262 -10.36 -2.79 2.22
C TYR A 262 -11.57 -2.43 1.37
N THR A 263 -11.90 -3.21 0.34
CA THR A 263 -13.13 -2.97 -0.45
C THR A 263 -14.37 -3.35 0.36
N LEU A 264 -14.31 -4.45 1.12
CA LEU A 264 -15.40 -4.94 1.95
C LEU A 264 -15.49 -4.17 3.28
N ALA A 265 -14.37 -4.02 3.98
CA ALA A 265 -14.29 -3.45 5.32
C ALA A 265 -13.63 -2.06 5.29
N TRP A 266 -14.26 -1.11 4.57
CA TRP A 266 -13.73 0.26 4.45
C TRP A 266 -13.51 0.90 5.84
N PRO A 267 -12.32 1.45 6.14
CA PRO A 267 -11.99 1.86 7.51
C PRO A 267 -12.96 2.83 8.16
N SER A 268 -13.45 3.83 7.41
CA SER A 268 -14.40 4.82 7.94
C SER A 268 -15.84 4.31 8.05
N ARG A 269 -16.15 3.14 7.48
CA ARG A 269 -17.43 2.47 7.73
C ARG A 269 -17.36 1.63 9.00
N VAL A 270 -16.26 0.89 9.15
CA VAL A 270 -16.05 0.00 10.29
C VAL A 270 -15.79 0.82 11.54
N PHE A 271 -15.01 1.89 11.45
CA PHE A 271 -14.69 2.75 12.58
C PHE A 271 -14.86 4.23 12.23
N PRO A 272 -16.09 4.78 12.34
CA PRO A 272 -16.41 6.16 11.95
C PRO A 272 -15.52 7.23 12.61
N ALA A 273 -15.02 6.96 13.82
CA ALA A 273 -14.09 7.84 14.54
C ALA A 273 -12.78 8.10 13.79
N ILE A 274 -12.39 7.24 12.83
CA ILE A 274 -11.19 7.43 11.99
C ILE A 274 -11.36 8.57 10.97
N SER A 275 -12.59 8.80 10.51
CA SER A 275 -12.93 9.80 9.49
C SER A 275 -13.01 11.21 10.08
N PHE A 276 -13.28 11.34 11.38
CA PHE A 276 -13.48 12.63 12.03
C PHE A 276 -12.17 13.42 12.17
N ARG A 277 -11.91 14.28 11.18
CA ARG A 277 -11.10 15.48 11.32
C ARG A 277 -11.85 16.42 12.27
N GLY A 278 -11.34 16.64 13.48
CA GLY A 278 -11.38 17.87 14.30
C GLY A 278 -12.38 18.99 14.01
N ARG A 279 -13.64 18.70 13.67
CA ARG A 279 -14.75 19.62 13.88
C ARG A 279 -15.43 19.15 15.16
N PRO A 280 -15.62 20.02 16.16
CA PRO A 280 -16.50 19.69 17.26
C PRO A 280 -17.85 19.27 16.67
N PRO A 281 -18.59 18.35 17.33
CA PRO A 281 -19.95 18.07 16.92
C PRO A 281 -20.67 19.42 16.76
N ILE A 282 -21.23 19.67 15.57
CA ILE A 282 -22.21 20.75 15.46
C ILE A 282 -23.30 20.31 16.44
N PRO A 283 -23.52 21.05 17.54
CA PRO A 283 -24.60 20.69 18.44
C PRO A 283 -25.86 20.62 17.59
N SER A 284 -26.53 19.47 17.59
CA SER A 284 -27.91 19.39 17.13
C SER A 284 -28.65 20.52 17.81
N GLY A 285 -29.24 21.41 17.01
CA GLY A 285 -29.71 22.74 17.43
C GLY A 285 -30.76 22.75 18.56
N GLU A 286 -31.15 21.60 19.09
CA GLU A 286 -32.07 21.46 20.22
C GLU A 286 -31.39 21.61 21.59
N ASP A 287 -30.10 21.25 21.75
CA ASP A 287 -29.46 21.25 23.08
C ASP A 287 -28.77 22.58 23.45
N THR A 288 -28.61 23.50 22.50
CA THR A 288 -27.95 24.80 22.76
C THR A 288 -28.94 25.88 23.20
N ILE A 289 -30.22 25.78 22.81
CA ILE A 289 -31.23 26.78 23.18
C ILE A 289 -31.68 26.60 24.65
N SER A 290 -31.64 25.36 25.19
CA SER A 290 -32.08 25.10 26.56
C SER A 290 -31.08 25.50 27.65
N LYS A 291 -29.85 25.89 27.29
CA LYS A 291 -28.76 26.21 28.24
C LYS A 291 -28.24 27.64 28.17
N LEU A 292 -28.96 28.55 27.52
CA LEU A 292 -28.68 29.98 27.68
C LEU A 292 -29.22 30.43 29.05
N PRO A 293 -28.38 30.85 30.02
CA PRO A 293 -28.89 31.59 31.16
C PRO A 293 -29.55 32.86 30.62
N LEU A 294 -30.84 33.03 30.92
CA LEU A 294 -31.57 34.26 30.63
C LEU A 294 -30.77 35.41 31.23
N THR A 295 -30.10 36.18 30.37
CA THR A 295 -29.40 37.38 30.79
C THR A 295 -30.43 38.35 31.33
N HIS A 296 -30.22 38.75 32.58
CA HIS A 296 -31.01 39.75 33.27
C HIS A 296 -31.04 41.01 32.42
N ASN A 297 -32.24 41.43 31.99
CA ASN A 297 -32.47 42.64 31.23
C ASN A 297 -32.13 43.86 32.12
N PRO A 298 -31.15 44.72 31.76
CA PRO A 298 -30.74 45.83 32.61
C PRO A 298 -31.58 47.11 32.41
N TYR A 299 -32.73 47.07 31.73
CA TYR A 299 -33.56 48.27 31.46
C TYR A 299 -34.88 48.34 32.25
N GLN A 300 -34.98 47.71 33.43
CA GLN A 300 -36.17 47.78 34.27
C GLN A 300 -36.17 48.88 35.35
N HIS A 301 -35.27 49.86 35.27
CA HIS A 301 -35.38 51.08 36.09
C HIS A 301 -35.21 52.33 35.23
N ALA A 302 -36.36 52.83 34.75
CA ALA A 302 -36.63 54.23 34.45
C ALA A 302 -38.14 54.47 34.55
#